data_AF-A0A936VU39-F1
#
_entry.id   AF-A0A936VU39-F1
#
_cell.length_a   1.000
_cell.length_b   1.000
_cell.length_c   1.000
_cell.angle_alpha   90.00
_cell.angle_beta   90.00
_cell.angle_gamma   90.00
#
_symmetry.space_group_name_H-M   'P 1'
#
loop_
_entity.id
_entity.type
_entity.pdbx_description
1 polymer ?
#
loop_
_entity_poly.entity_id
_entity_poly.type
_entity_poly.pdbx_seq_one_letter_code
_entity_poly.pdbx_strand_id
1 'polypeptide(L)'
;MKPNSPLANLQSESSLLNEKNWKQVGPTKRVNAHGNKTYPGVGRVNVVRKVNATTYIAGTPQGGIWKTTDNGVNWSAKTDELAFVSISDIRVNPNDPMKMYATTGDRNFGSSQSIGIIKSLDGGETWSTTSLVVTPELGKSCSNLGMKPNNPNYMVAVIQNYVYYTTDGWSTYTKGTLLEGGLDVLYTNDFVLI
;
A
#
# COMPACT_ATOMS: atom_id res chain seq x y z
N MET A 1 -5.83 -24.30 -24.95
CA MET A 1 -5.38 -23.80 -23.62
C MET A 1 -4.75 -24.96 -22.87
N LYS A 2 -3.65 -24.76 -22.14
CA LYS A 2 -3.01 -25.84 -21.38
C LYS A 2 -3.93 -26.29 -20.23
N PRO A 3 -4.13 -27.61 -20.03
CA PRO A 3 -4.78 -28.11 -18.83
C PRO A 3 -3.97 -27.67 -17.60
N ASN A 4 -4.63 -27.21 -16.54
CA ASN A 4 -4.05 -26.75 -15.27
C ASN A 4 -3.51 -25.30 -15.25
N SER A 5 -4.10 -24.38 -16.00
CA SER A 5 -3.87 -22.95 -15.72
C SER A 5 -4.61 -22.56 -14.41
N PRO A 6 -4.04 -21.64 -13.59
CA PRO A 6 -4.71 -21.10 -12.40
C PRO A 6 -6.08 -20.47 -12.68
N LEU A 7 -6.40 -20.22 -13.96
CA LEU A 7 -7.66 -19.66 -14.42
C LEU A 7 -8.85 -20.63 -14.27
N ALA A 8 -8.61 -21.95 -14.28
CA ALA A 8 -9.68 -22.93 -14.10
C ALA A 8 -10.26 -22.92 -12.66
N ASN A 9 -9.42 -22.66 -11.65
CA ASN A 9 -9.88 -22.55 -10.26
C ASN A 9 -10.65 -21.25 -9.98
N LEU A 10 -10.39 -20.18 -10.74
CA LEU A 10 -11.09 -18.90 -10.57
C LEU A 10 -12.58 -18.97 -10.95
N GLN A 11 -12.98 -19.88 -11.83
CA GLN A 11 -14.41 -20.11 -12.15
C GLN A 11 -15.15 -20.86 -11.03
N SER A 12 -14.46 -21.70 -10.25
CA SER A 12 -15.06 -22.37 -9.09
C SER A 12 -15.15 -21.46 -7.86
N GLU A 13 -14.24 -20.48 -7.74
CA GLU A 13 -14.33 -19.45 -6.69
C GLU A 13 -15.36 -18.37 -7.04
N SER A 14 -15.63 -18.11 -8.33
CA SER A 14 -16.66 -17.17 -8.75
C SER A 14 -18.08 -17.66 -8.49
N SER A 15 -18.32 -18.98 -8.47
CA SER A 15 -19.62 -19.54 -8.06
C SER A 15 -19.88 -19.38 -6.55
N LEU A 16 -18.84 -19.33 -5.72
CA LEU A 16 -18.94 -18.97 -4.29
C LEU A 16 -19.24 -17.46 -4.07
N LEU A 17 -19.04 -16.61 -5.08
CA LEU A 17 -19.42 -15.19 -5.02
C LEU A 17 -20.92 -14.99 -5.24
N ASN A 18 -21.62 -15.93 -5.88
CA ASN A 18 -23.07 -15.85 -6.10
C ASN A 18 -23.89 -15.99 -4.80
N GLU A 19 -23.29 -16.47 -3.70
CA GLU A 19 -23.91 -16.51 -2.37
C GLU A 19 -23.59 -15.28 -1.51
N LYS A 20 -22.68 -14.40 -1.95
CA LYS A 20 -22.28 -13.21 -1.18
C LYS A 20 -23.12 -12.00 -1.58
N ASN A 21 -24.02 -11.61 -0.67
CA ASN A 21 -24.81 -10.38 -0.78
C ASN A 21 -23.93 -9.15 -0.54
N TRP A 22 -23.28 -8.64 -1.58
CA TRP A 22 -22.57 -7.37 -1.52
C TRP A 22 -23.56 -6.22 -1.34
N LYS A 23 -23.37 -5.42 -0.28
CA LYS A 23 -24.15 -4.22 -0.01
C LYS A 23 -23.23 -3.01 0.09
N GLN A 24 -23.57 -1.94 -0.62
CA GLN A 24 -22.88 -0.65 -0.45
C GLN A 24 -23.16 -0.11 0.96
N VAL A 25 -22.10 0.09 1.76
CA VAL A 25 -22.18 0.62 3.13
C VAL A 25 -21.89 2.13 3.23
N GLY A 26 -21.48 2.75 2.12
CA GLY A 26 -21.27 4.19 2.01
C GLY A 26 -19.81 4.58 1.77
N PRO A 27 -19.48 5.90 1.82
CA PRO A 27 -20.40 7.02 1.69
C PRO A 27 -21.03 7.08 0.29
N THR A 28 -22.33 7.37 0.18
CA THR A 28 -23.03 7.55 -1.11
C THR A 28 -23.23 9.01 -1.48
N LYS A 29 -23.25 9.89 -0.48
CA LYS A 29 -23.43 11.32 -0.69
C LYS A 29 -22.08 11.96 -0.93
N ARG A 30 -21.96 12.71 -2.03
CA ARG A 30 -20.87 13.68 -2.20
C ARG A 30 -21.05 14.75 -1.14
N VAL A 31 -20.12 14.83 -0.20
CA VAL A 31 -20.05 15.94 0.74
C VAL A 31 -19.44 17.13 0.00
N ASN A 32 -20.11 18.28 0.00
CA ASN A 32 -19.51 19.51 -0.52
C ASN A 32 -18.30 19.85 0.36
N ALA A 33 -17.09 19.66 -0.19
CA ALA A 33 -15.85 19.79 0.57
C ALA A 33 -15.44 21.26 0.67
N HIS A 34 -15.14 21.74 1.89
CA HIS A 34 -14.10 22.73 2.25
C HIS A 34 -13.65 23.73 1.15
N GLY A 35 -14.59 24.35 0.41
CA GLY A 35 -14.32 25.30 -0.67
C GLY A 35 -13.95 24.73 -2.05
N ASN A 36 -13.80 23.41 -2.26
CA ASN A 36 -13.39 22.83 -3.55
C ASN A 36 -14.58 22.20 -4.31
N LYS A 37 -14.99 22.84 -5.42
CA LYS A 37 -16.22 22.52 -6.16
C LYS A 37 -16.03 21.52 -7.31
N THR A 38 -14.80 21.22 -7.71
CA THR A 38 -14.56 20.52 -8.98
C THR A 38 -14.57 18.99 -8.84
N TYR A 39 -14.21 18.45 -7.67
CA TYR A 39 -14.17 17.00 -7.41
C TYR A 39 -14.47 16.62 -5.94
N PRO A 40 -15.72 16.76 -5.45
CA PRO A 40 -16.12 16.30 -4.12
C PRO A 40 -16.30 14.77 -4.12
N GLY A 41 -15.24 14.04 -4.42
CA GLY A 41 -15.22 12.58 -4.30
C GLY A 41 -15.43 12.16 -2.84
N VAL A 42 -15.82 10.91 -2.63
CA VAL A 42 -16.03 10.33 -1.27
C VAL A 42 -14.72 9.86 -0.61
N GLY A 43 -13.59 10.41 -1.07
CA GLY A 43 -12.23 9.96 -0.71
C GLY A 43 -11.69 8.87 -1.64
N ARG A 44 -10.36 8.68 -1.64
CA ARG A 44 -9.69 7.56 -2.33
C ARG A 44 -8.92 6.74 -1.31
N VAL A 45 -8.97 5.42 -1.47
CA VAL A 45 -8.11 4.47 -0.77
C VAL A 45 -7.19 3.84 -1.81
N ASN A 46 -5.88 3.92 -1.60
CA ASN A 46 -4.91 3.33 -2.50
C ASN A 46 -4.70 1.84 -2.17
N VAL A 47 -4.74 1.50 -0.88
CA VAL A 47 -4.45 0.14 -0.41
C VAL A 47 -5.25 -0.23 0.83
N VAL A 48 -5.70 -1.48 0.91
CA VAL A 48 -6.18 -2.12 2.13
C VAL A 48 -5.44 -3.46 2.29
N ARG A 49 -5.01 -3.77 3.51
CA ARG A 49 -4.38 -5.04 3.88
C ARG A 49 -5.05 -5.63 5.11
N LYS A 50 -5.27 -6.94 5.07
CA LYS A 50 -5.67 -7.72 6.24
C LYS A 50 -4.44 -7.94 7.11
N VAL A 51 -4.55 -7.64 8.41
CA VAL A 51 -3.50 -7.88 9.40
C VAL A 51 -3.77 -9.18 10.14
N ASN A 52 -5.02 -9.38 10.59
CA ASN A 52 -5.51 -10.61 11.21
C ASN A 52 -7.02 -10.76 10.96
N ALA A 53 -7.71 -11.62 11.71
CA ALA A 53 -9.13 -11.91 11.51
C ALA A 53 -10.03 -10.66 11.51
N THR A 54 -9.78 -9.70 12.41
CA THR A 54 -10.62 -8.50 12.58
C THR A 54 -9.90 -7.19 12.31
N THR A 55 -8.58 -7.25 12.18
CA THR A 55 -7.73 -6.07 12.00
C THR A 55 -7.37 -5.86 10.54
N TYR A 56 -7.57 -4.64 10.06
CA TYR A 56 -7.18 -4.20 8.73
C TYR A 56 -6.46 -2.86 8.82
N ILE A 57 -5.60 -2.61 7.83
CA ILE A 57 -4.89 -1.36 7.66
C ILE A 57 -5.10 -0.83 6.25
N ALA A 58 -5.31 0.47 6.14
CA ALA A 58 -5.57 1.16 4.88
C ALA A 58 -4.61 2.33 4.69
N GLY A 59 -4.18 2.53 3.45
CA GLY A 59 -3.33 3.65 3.04
C GLY A 59 -4.06 4.51 2.01
N THR A 60 -3.98 5.83 2.21
CA THR A 60 -4.69 6.81 1.38
C THR A 60 -3.71 7.81 0.78
N PRO A 61 -4.00 8.37 -0.40
CA PRO A 61 -3.05 9.23 -1.12
C PRO A 61 -2.82 10.59 -0.46
N GLN A 62 -3.69 11.07 0.42
CA GLN A 62 -3.55 12.38 1.10
C GLN A 62 -4.23 12.39 2.48
N GLY A 63 -4.49 11.23 3.06
CA GLY A 63 -5.10 11.09 4.39
C GLY A 63 -4.34 10.12 5.29
N GLY A 64 -3.11 9.72 4.91
CA GLY A 64 -2.28 8.85 5.73
C GLY A 64 -2.76 7.41 5.85
N ILE A 65 -2.36 6.77 6.95
CA ILE A 65 -2.64 5.38 7.31
C ILE A 65 -3.76 5.32 8.33
N TRP A 66 -4.68 4.38 8.11
CA TRP A 66 -5.83 4.11 8.97
C TRP A 66 -5.86 2.66 9.40
N LYS A 67 -6.27 2.40 10.64
CA LYS A 67 -6.39 1.04 11.18
C LYS A 67 -7.75 0.82 11.83
N THR A 68 -8.29 -0.38 11.62
CA THR A 68 -9.48 -0.92 12.30
C THR A 68 -9.09 -2.20 13.02
N THR A 69 -9.75 -2.50 14.12
CA THR A 69 -9.62 -3.77 14.88
C THR A 69 -10.95 -4.52 15.00
N ASP A 70 -12.02 -3.99 14.42
CA ASP A 70 -13.40 -4.44 14.56
C ASP A 70 -14.07 -4.72 13.20
N ASN A 71 -13.33 -5.31 12.27
CA ASN A 71 -13.78 -5.65 10.92
C ASN A 71 -14.19 -4.44 10.07
N GLY A 72 -13.58 -3.27 10.30
CA GLY A 72 -13.83 -2.07 9.53
C GLY A 72 -15.06 -1.28 9.94
N VAL A 73 -15.61 -1.56 11.13
CA VAL A 73 -16.72 -0.77 11.70
C VAL A 73 -16.21 0.60 12.15
N ASN A 74 -15.08 0.63 12.88
CA ASN A 74 -14.42 1.85 13.31
C ASN A 74 -12.98 1.90 12.79
N TRP A 75 -12.54 3.10 12.42
CA TRP A 75 -11.19 3.37 11.92
C TRP A 75 -10.53 4.50 12.72
N SER A 76 -9.24 4.33 12.97
CA SER A 76 -8.40 5.32 13.64
C SER A 76 -7.22 5.69 12.75
N ALA A 77 -6.92 6.98 12.64
CA ALA A 77 -5.75 7.47 11.92
C ALA A 77 -4.47 7.15 12.72
N LYS A 78 -3.39 6.82 12.01
CA LYS A 78 -2.10 6.36 12.58
C LYS A 78 -0.91 7.22 12.18
N THR A 79 -1.17 8.30 11.45
CA THR A 79 -0.14 9.18 10.91
C THR A 79 -0.53 10.65 10.96
N ASP A 80 -1.50 11.04 11.80
CA ASP A 80 -1.94 12.44 11.91
C ASP A 80 -0.84 13.36 12.46
N GLU A 81 0.10 12.80 13.21
CA GLU A 81 1.28 13.52 13.73
C GLU A 81 2.40 13.69 12.68
N LEU A 82 2.26 13.08 11.50
CA LEU A 82 3.23 13.21 10.42
C LEU A 82 2.84 14.38 9.52
N ALA A 83 3.76 15.32 9.32
CA ALA A 83 3.51 16.58 8.62
C ALA A 83 2.79 16.40 7.26
N PHE A 84 3.24 15.43 6.45
CA PHE A 84 2.59 15.05 5.19
C PHE A 84 2.94 13.59 4.85
N VAL A 85 1.95 12.71 4.75
CA VAL A 85 2.17 11.35 4.24
C VAL A 85 1.00 10.89 3.38
N SER A 86 1.20 11.04 2.09
CA SER A 86 0.55 10.27 1.05
C SER A 86 1.03 8.82 1.12
N ILE A 87 0.14 7.83 0.98
CA ILE A 87 0.48 6.40 1.02
C ILE A 87 0.09 5.73 -0.30
N SER A 88 1.06 5.12 -0.96
CA SER A 88 0.85 4.34 -2.19
C SER A 88 0.53 2.88 -1.89
N ASP A 89 1.33 2.23 -1.05
CA ASP A 89 1.18 0.80 -0.73
C ASP A 89 1.59 0.52 0.72
N ILE A 90 1.07 -0.57 1.27
CA ILE A 90 1.40 -1.11 2.60
C ILE A 90 1.63 -2.62 2.44
N ARG A 91 2.71 -3.13 3.06
CA ARG A 91 2.96 -4.57 3.22
C ARG A 91 3.04 -4.94 4.68
N VAL A 92 2.21 -5.91 5.05
CA VAL A 92 2.20 -6.55 6.36
C VAL A 92 3.07 -7.79 6.27
N ASN A 93 4.03 -7.93 7.18
CA ASN A 93 4.84 -9.14 7.25
C ASN A 93 3.93 -10.32 7.66
N PRO A 94 3.84 -11.38 6.82
CA PRO A 94 2.92 -12.51 7.08
C PRO A 94 3.35 -13.38 8.27
N ASN A 95 4.63 -13.34 8.64
CA ASN A 95 5.20 -14.13 9.73
C ASN A 95 5.26 -13.35 11.06
N ASP A 96 5.17 -12.03 10.99
CA ASP A 96 5.18 -11.12 12.14
C ASP A 96 4.38 -9.86 11.81
N PRO A 97 3.04 -9.87 12.00
CA PRO A 97 2.19 -8.74 11.66
C PRO A 97 2.48 -7.45 12.47
N MET A 98 3.33 -7.51 13.49
CA MET A 98 3.82 -6.30 14.17
C MET A 98 4.74 -5.48 13.26
N LYS A 99 5.40 -6.12 12.30
CA LYS A 99 6.27 -5.48 11.31
C LYS A 99 5.51 -5.16 10.04
N MET A 100 5.45 -3.88 9.70
CA MET A 100 4.81 -3.41 8.47
C MET A 100 5.68 -2.36 7.80
N TYR A 101 5.49 -2.22 6.49
CA TYR A 101 6.22 -1.26 5.67
C TYR A 101 5.25 -0.56 4.75
N ALA A 102 5.45 0.74 4.54
CA ALA A 102 4.61 1.53 3.65
C ALA A 102 5.46 2.44 2.76
N THR A 103 5.02 2.57 1.51
CA THR A 103 5.62 3.49 0.55
C THR A 103 4.86 4.80 0.59
N THR A 104 5.61 5.89 0.73
CA THR A 104 5.03 7.24 0.79
C THR A 104 4.98 7.90 -0.58
N GLY A 105 4.07 8.86 -0.75
CA GLY A 105 3.73 9.46 -2.03
C GLY A 105 2.42 8.91 -2.59
N ASP A 106 2.05 9.41 -3.77
CA ASP A 106 0.91 8.91 -4.54
C ASP A 106 1.32 8.82 -6.01
N ARG A 107 1.31 7.60 -6.55
CA ARG A 107 1.76 7.35 -7.93
C ARG A 107 0.82 7.95 -8.99
N ASN A 108 -0.44 8.19 -8.63
CA ASN A 108 -1.49 8.53 -9.59
C ASN A 108 -1.63 10.04 -9.81
N PHE A 109 -1.18 10.87 -8.87
CA PHE A 109 -1.23 12.32 -8.96
C PHE A 109 0.09 12.94 -8.49
N GLY A 110 0.74 13.70 -9.36
CA GLY A 110 2.05 14.35 -9.11
C GLY A 110 2.05 15.45 -8.06
N SER A 111 0.94 15.69 -7.37
CA SER A 111 0.82 16.67 -6.29
C SER A 111 1.24 16.14 -4.91
N SER A 112 1.69 14.89 -4.83
CA SER A 112 2.10 14.27 -3.57
C SER A 112 3.62 14.22 -3.46
N GLN A 113 4.11 14.35 -2.22
CA GLN A 113 5.52 14.20 -1.89
C GLN A 113 5.75 12.82 -1.26
N SER A 114 6.90 12.24 -1.56
CA SER A 114 7.38 11.01 -0.92
C SER A 114 8.58 11.33 -0.04
N ILE A 115 8.65 10.68 1.11
CA ILE A 115 9.84 10.63 1.98
C ILE A 115 10.52 9.26 1.91
N GLY A 116 10.09 8.40 0.98
CA GLY A 116 10.62 7.05 0.79
C GLY A 116 9.76 6.03 1.53
N ILE A 117 10.43 5.12 2.25
CA ILE A 117 9.78 4.00 2.94
C ILE A 117 9.76 4.26 4.43
N ILE A 118 8.57 4.10 5.02
CA ILE A 118 8.35 4.08 6.46
C ILE A 118 8.03 2.66 6.92
N LYS A 119 8.31 2.37 8.19
CA LYS A 119 8.02 1.09 8.81
C LYS A 119 7.34 1.27 10.17
N SER A 120 6.57 0.26 10.54
CA SER A 120 6.03 0.07 11.88
C SER A 120 6.58 -1.21 12.47
N LEU A 121 6.82 -1.21 13.78
CA LEU A 121 7.26 -2.37 14.57
C LEU A 121 6.25 -2.73 15.67
N ASP A 122 5.10 -2.05 15.71
CA ASP A 122 4.08 -2.18 16.74
C ASP A 122 2.68 -2.47 16.14
N GLY A 123 2.65 -3.08 14.96
CA GLY A 123 1.40 -3.48 14.31
C GLY A 123 0.65 -2.32 13.66
N GLY A 124 1.36 -1.28 13.24
CA GLY A 124 0.82 -0.11 12.57
C GLY A 124 0.31 0.98 13.50
N GLU A 125 0.67 0.96 14.79
CA GLU A 125 0.30 2.02 15.74
C GLU A 125 1.19 3.25 15.55
N THR A 126 2.50 3.05 15.43
CA THR A 126 3.47 4.11 15.13
C THR A 126 4.30 3.76 13.91
N TRP A 127 4.77 4.81 13.23
CA TRP A 127 5.53 4.71 11.99
C TRP A 127 6.79 5.57 12.06
N SER A 128 7.90 5.04 11.55
CA SER A 128 9.19 5.73 11.50
C SER A 128 9.88 5.50 10.16
N THR A 129 10.79 6.39 9.79
CA THR A 129 11.57 6.24 8.56
C THR A 129 12.46 5.00 8.58
N THR A 130 12.68 4.44 7.40
CA THR A 130 13.73 3.45 7.16
C THR A 130 15.04 4.16 6.75
N SER A 131 16.08 3.41 6.40
CA SER A 131 17.29 4.00 5.83
C SER A 131 17.06 4.58 4.42
N LEU A 132 16.04 4.11 3.70
CA LEU A 132 15.67 4.65 2.39
C LEU A 132 14.75 5.87 2.56
N VAL A 133 15.38 7.02 2.83
CA VAL A 133 14.73 8.34 2.88
C VAL A 133 15.02 9.09 1.59
N VAL A 134 14.01 9.75 1.03
CA VAL A 134 14.20 10.67 -0.11
C VAL A 134 13.75 12.07 0.26
N THR A 135 14.40 13.07 -0.34
CA THR A 135 13.99 14.48 -0.18
C THR A 135 12.58 14.66 -0.75
N PRO A 136 11.63 15.21 0.05
CA PRO A 136 10.27 15.44 -0.40
C PRO A 136 10.25 16.54 -1.46
N GLU A 137 10.04 16.12 -2.71
CA GLU A 137 9.87 17.00 -3.87
C GLU A 137 8.55 16.64 -4.56
N LEU A 138 7.86 17.65 -5.10
CA LEU A 138 6.63 17.43 -5.86
C LEU A 138 6.91 16.51 -7.05
N GLY A 139 6.02 15.54 -7.27
CA GLY A 139 6.16 14.55 -8.35
C GLY A 139 7.07 13.36 -8.01
N LYS A 140 7.71 13.34 -6.83
CA LYS A 140 8.37 12.12 -6.33
C LYS A 140 7.34 11.22 -5.68
N SER A 141 7.09 10.07 -6.29
CA SER A 141 6.31 9.00 -5.68
C SER A 141 7.15 7.75 -5.51
N CYS A 142 6.95 7.08 -4.37
CA CYS A 142 7.23 5.67 -4.26
C CYS A 142 5.95 4.92 -4.61
N SER A 143 6.05 3.94 -5.49
CA SER A 143 4.90 3.19 -6.00
C SER A 143 4.64 1.95 -5.12
N ASN A 144 4.44 0.78 -5.74
CA ASN A 144 4.13 -0.45 -5.03
C ASN A 144 5.37 -0.98 -4.30
N LEU A 145 5.11 -1.67 -3.18
CA LEU A 145 6.12 -2.36 -2.41
C LEU A 145 5.98 -3.86 -2.66
N GLY A 146 7.03 -4.51 -3.12
CA GLY A 146 7.14 -5.96 -3.14
C GLY A 146 7.75 -6.46 -1.84
N MET A 147 7.18 -7.54 -1.27
CA MET A 147 7.69 -8.21 -0.08
C MET A 147 7.61 -9.71 -0.29
N LYS A 148 8.74 -10.40 -0.10
CA LYS A 148 8.79 -11.86 -0.23
C LYS A 148 8.08 -12.54 0.96
N PRO A 149 7.01 -13.32 0.74
CA PRO A 149 6.21 -13.91 1.83
C PRO A 149 7.04 -14.80 2.77
N ASN A 150 7.91 -15.62 2.19
CA ASN A 150 8.73 -16.57 2.94
C ASN A 150 10.03 -15.94 3.48
N ASN A 151 10.36 -14.71 3.09
CA ASN A 151 11.48 -13.97 3.67
C ASN A 151 11.20 -12.46 3.63
N PRO A 152 10.41 -11.94 4.58
CA PRO A 152 9.91 -10.57 4.55
C PRO A 152 10.98 -9.47 4.67
N ASN A 153 12.24 -9.83 4.95
CA ASN A 153 13.36 -8.89 4.90
C ASN A 153 13.79 -8.57 3.45
N TYR A 154 13.42 -9.43 2.50
CA TYR A 154 13.67 -9.23 1.07
C TYR A 154 12.49 -8.47 0.47
N MET A 155 12.73 -7.21 0.16
CA MET A 155 11.73 -6.30 -0.38
C MET A 155 12.30 -5.50 -1.55
N VAL A 156 11.39 -5.02 -2.38
CA VAL A 156 11.68 -4.18 -3.55
C VAL A 156 10.68 -3.05 -3.60
N ALA A 157 11.12 -1.85 -3.94
CA ALA A 157 10.27 -0.70 -4.16
C ALA A 157 10.75 0.06 -5.39
N VAL A 158 9.83 0.74 -6.07
CA VAL A 158 10.19 1.67 -7.13
C VAL A 158 9.96 3.09 -6.62
N ILE A 159 10.99 3.91 -6.74
CA ILE A 159 10.95 5.34 -6.41
C ILE A 159 11.36 6.08 -7.65
N GLN A 160 10.43 6.88 -8.19
CA GLN A 160 10.55 7.42 -9.55
C GLN A 160 10.94 6.30 -10.52
N ASN A 161 11.97 6.50 -11.35
CA ASN A 161 12.36 5.55 -12.37
C ASN A 161 13.39 4.51 -11.86
N TYR A 162 13.64 4.38 -10.56
CA TYR A 162 14.65 3.45 -10.06
C TYR A 162 14.03 2.37 -9.18
N VAL A 163 14.50 1.14 -9.39
CA VAL A 163 14.26 0.02 -8.46
C VAL A 163 15.21 0.14 -7.28
N TYR A 164 14.70 -0.03 -6.07
CA TYR A 164 15.46 -0.20 -4.85
C TYR A 164 15.12 -1.55 -4.25
N TYR A 165 16.10 -2.22 -3.67
CA TYR A 165 15.86 -3.47 -2.95
C TYR A 165 16.65 -3.54 -1.65
N THR A 166 16.18 -4.39 -0.75
CA THR A 166 16.77 -4.65 0.55
C THR A 166 16.73 -6.15 0.84
N THR A 167 17.62 -6.62 1.70
CA THR A 167 17.65 -7.98 2.25
C THR A 167 17.54 -7.99 3.78
N ASP A 168 17.38 -6.83 4.41
CA ASP A 168 17.45 -6.63 5.86
C ASP A 168 16.32 -5.74 6.41
N GLY A 169 15.18 -5.71 5.71
CA GLY A 169 14.02 -4.97 6.17
C GLY A 169 14.19 -3.44 6.07
N TRP A 170 14.88 -2.97 5.03
CA TRP A 170 15.23 -1.56 4.78
C TRP A 170 16.12 -0.92 5.85
N SER A 171 16.90 -1.74 6.55
CA SER A 171 17.97 -1.23 7.42
C SER A 171 19.15 -0.76 6.56
N THR A 172 19.35 -1.41 5.42
CA THR A 172 20.14 -0.95 4.28
C THR A 172 19.35 -1.13 3.00
N TYR A 173 19.82 -0.53 1.92
CA TYR A 173 19.23 -0.69 0.59
C TYR A 173 20.30 -0.65 -0.48
N THR A 174 20.00 -1.27 -1.61
CA THR A 174 20.77 -1.11 -2.85
C THR A 174 19.88 -0.46 -3.90
N LYS A 175 20.41 0.59 -4.52
CA LYS A 175 19.80 1.21 -5.70
C LYS A 175 20.14 0.36 -6.92
N GLY A 176 19.12 -0.13 -7.60
CA GLY A 176 19.23 -0.95 -8.80
C GLY A 176 19.00 -0.14 -10.08
N THR A 177 18.48 -0.84 -11.08
CA THR A 177 18.34 -0.40 -12.46
C THR A 177 17.31 0.73 -12.64
N LEU A 178 17.54 1.56 -13.66
CA LEU A 178 16.57 2.49 -14.20
C LEU A 178 15.49 1.74 -14.98
N LEU A 179 14.21 2.02 -14.72
CA LEU A 179 13.07 1.52 -15.48
C LEU A 179 12.71 2.52 -16.57
N GLU A 180 12.96 2.16 -17.83
CA GLU A 180 12.48 2.93 -18.97
C GLU A 180 11.00 2.57 -19.22
N GLY A 181 10.08 3.42 -18.76
CA GLY A 181 8.67 3.37 -19.17
C GLY A 181 7.63 2.91 -18.14
N GLY A 182 7.98 2.76 -16.85
CA GLY A 182 6.98 2.37 -15.86
C GLY A 182 7.42 2.49 -14.41
N LEU A 183 6.43 2.70 -13.53
CA LEU A 183 6.61 2.86 -12.08
C LEU A 183 6.09 1.68 -11.28
N ASP A 184 5.55 0.61 -11.88
CA ASP A 184 4.83 -0.41 -11.11
C ASP A 184 5.71 -1.60 -10.74
N VAL A 185 5.46 -2.15 -9.56
CA VAL A 185 6.03 -3.42 -9.13
C VAL A 185 4.89 -4.35 -8.80
N LEU A 186 4.72 -5.39 -9.60
CA LEU A 186 3.85 -6.49 -9.27
C LEU A 186 4.67 -7.63 -8.68
N TYR A 187 4.52 -7.82 -7.38
CA TYR A 187 5.17 -8.91 -6.67
C TYR A 187 4.27 -10.15 -6.65
N THR A 188 4.78 -11.26 -7.14
CA THR A 188 4.21 -12.60 -6.97
C THR A 188 5.12 -13.44 -6.09
N ASN A 189 4.63 -14.57 -5.54
CA ASN A 189 5.38 -15.41 -4.60
C ASN A 189 6.83 -15.74 -5.05
N ASP A 190 7.08 -15.78 -6.36
CA ASP A 190 8.36 -16.21 -6.93
C ASP A 190 9.04 -15.17 -7.84
N PHE A 191 8.36 -14.10 -8.27
CA PHE A 191 8.94 -13.11 -9.18
C PHE A 191 8.44 -11.69 -8.93
N VAL A 192 9.35 -10.74 -9.14
CA VAL A 192 9.06 -9.32 -9.30
C VAL A 192 8.82 -9.08 -10.79
N LEU A 193 7.60 -8.69 -11.15
CA LEU A 193 7.30 -8.12 -12.46
C LEU A 193 7.49 -6.60 -12.34
N ILE A 194 8.45 -6.10 -13.08
CA ILE A 194 8.76 -4.67 -13.27
C ILE A 194 8.39 -4.30 -14.71
#